data_AF-A0A4J1YST4-F1
#
_entry.id   AF-A0A4J1YST4-F1
#
_cell.length_a   1.000
_cell.length_b   1.000
_cell.length_c   1.000
_cell.angle_alpha   90.00
_cell.angle_beta   90.00
_cell.angle_gamma   90.00
#
_symmetry.space_group_name_H-M   'P 1'
#
loop_
_entity.id
_entity.type
_entity.pdbx_description
1 polymer ?
#
loop_
_entity_poly.entity_id
_entity_poly.type
_entity_poly.pdbx_seq_one_letter_code
_entity_poly.pdbx_strand_id
1 'polypeptide(L)'
;MQSGSSQLADKSSQLLSGVSQLESGANKLADGAGKLAEGGTKLTSGLEGLQTGLASLGQGLGNASDQLKSASTESKNAEILSNPLNLSKTDNDQVPVNGIAMAPYMISVALFVAAISTNMIFAKLPSGRHPESRWAWLKSRAEINGIIAVLAGILVYGGVQLIGLTANHEMRTFILIILTSLVFMSMVTALTTWNSRIGAFFSLIFLLLQLASSAGTYPLALTNDFFRAINPWLPMSYSVSGLRQTISINKSFS
;
A
#
# COMPACT_ATOMS: atom_id res chain seq x y z
N MET A 1 80.97 -4.48 4.29
CA MET A 1 80.26 -3.52 5.17
C MET A 1 79.00 -2.93 4.53
N GLN A 2 79.00 -2.62 3.22
CA GLN A 2 77.83 -2.07 2.51
C GLN A 2 76.53 -2.90 2.67
N SER A 3 76.61 -4.22 2.44
CA SER A 3 75.44 -5.10 2.46
C SER A 3 74.77 -5.22 3.84
N GLY A 4 75.56 -5.20 4.92
CA GLY A 4 75.02 -5.24 6.28
C GLY A 4 74.29 -3.96 6.68
N SER A 5 74.77 -2.80 6.21
CA SER A 5 74.11 -1.51 6.42
C SER A 5 72.77 -1.43 5.69
N SER A 6 72.72 -1.88 4.42
CA SER A 6 71.47 -1.96 3.65
C SER A 6 70.45 -2.89 4.29
N GLN A 7 70.86 -4.09 4.72
CA GLN A 7 69.96 -5.02 5.41
C GLN A 7 69.41 -4.45 6.72
N LEU A 8 70.23 -3.72 7.49
CA LEU A 8 69.78 -3.07 8.71
C LEU A 8 68.77 -1.95 8.42
N ALA A 9 69.00 -1.14 7.38
CA ALA A 9 68.09 -0.09 6.96
C ALA A 9 66.72 -0.65 6.51
N ASP A 10 66.72 -1.75 5.75
CA ASP A 10 65.50 -2.44 5.33
C ASP A 10 64.74 -3.00 6.53
N LYS A 11 65.44 -3.63 7.48
CA LYS A 11 64.83 -4.17 8.71
C LYS A 11 64.29 -3.07 9.62
N SER A 12 64.97 -1.93 9.71
CA SER A 12 64.49 -0.76 10.44
C SER A 12 63.22 -0.18 9.80
N SER A 13 63.18 -0.11 8.47
CA SER A 13 61.98 0.34 7.73
C SER A 13 60.81 -0.63 7.93
N GLN A 14 61.05 -1.94 7.87
CA GLN A 14 60.05 -2.97 8.17
C GLN A 14 59.52 -2.85 9.61
N LEU A 15 60.40 -2.62 10.59
CA LEU A 15 60.01 -2.42 11.99
C LEU A 15 59.12 -1.17 12.14
N LEU A 16 59.49 -0.05 11.51
CA LEU A 16 58.72 1.19 11.56
C LEU A 16 57.32 1.01 10.94
N SER A 17 57.22 0.29 9.83
CA SER A 17 55.93 -0.09 9.24
C SER A 17 55.11 -0.98 10.19
N GLY A 18 55.75 -1.96 10.84
CA GLY A 18 55.10 -2.82 11.84
C GLY A 18 54.56 -2.04 13.04
N VAL A 19 55.34 -1.08 13.56
CA VAL A 19 54.91 -0.19 14.66
C VAL A 19 53.74 0.68 14.22
N SER A 20 53.78 1.26 13.02
CA SER A 20 52.69 2.08 12.48
C SER A 20 51.40 1.28 12.29
N GLN A 21 51.53 0.01 11.87
CA GLN A 21 50.40 -0.90 11.73
C GLN A 21 49.82 -1.30 13.10
N LEU A 22 50.67 -1.52 14.10
CA LEU A 22 50.25 -1.80 15.48
C LEU A 22 49.51 -0.61 16.10
N GLU A 23 50.03 0.62 15.93
CA GLU A 23 49.38 1.85 16.36
C GLU A 23 47.99 2.00 15.72
N SER A 24 47.90 1.80 14.40
CA SER A 24 46.62 1.80 13.68
C SER A 24 45.66 0.72 14.19
N GLY A 25 46.18 -0.46 14.53
CA GLY A 25 45.39 -1.55 15.13
C GLY A 25 44.88 -1.21 16.54
N ALA A 26 45.72 -0.59 17.37
CA ALA A 26 45.36 -0.14 18.72
C ALA A 26 44.29 0.95 18.69
N ASN A 27 44.40 1.92 17.78
CA ASN A 27 43.39 2.96 17.59
C ASN A 27 42.04 2.37 17.15
N LYS A 28 42.05 1.42 16.19
CA LYS A 28 40.82 0.72 15.79
C LYS A 28 40.18 -0.07 16.93
N LEU A 29 40.99 -0.68 17.80
CA LEU A 29 40.49 -1.39 18.98
C LEU A 29 39.88 -0.43 20.00
N ALA A 30 40.51 0.71 20.25
CA ALA A 30 39.98 1.77 21.10
C ALA A 30 38.62 2.29 20.58
N ASP A 31 38.54 2.57 19.27
CA ASP A 31 37.28 2.99 18.62
C ASP A 31 36.20 1.90 18.74
N GLY A 32 36.58 0.63 18.55
CA GLY A 32 35.67 -0.51 18.71
C GLY A 32 35.14 -0.65 20.14
N ALA A 33 36.01 -0.47 21.14
CA ALA A 33 35.63 -0.47 22.55
C ALA A 33 34.70 0.70 22.90
N GLY A 34 34.95 1.90 22.34
CA GLY A 34 34.07 3.05 22.49
C GLY A 34 32.67 2.79 21.94
N LYS A 35 32.58 2.24 20.71
CA LYS A 35 31.30 1.86 20.09
C LYS A 35 30.56 0.78 20.89
N LEU A 36 31.27 -0.17 21.49
CA LEU A 36 30.67 -1.19 22.34
C LEU A 36 30.09 -0.59 23.63
N ALA A 37 30.79 0.36 24.25
CA ALA A 37 30.30 1.08 25.42
C ALA A 37 29.03 1.89 25.09
N GLU A 38 29.01 2.61 23.96
CA GLU A 38 27.82 3.31 23.47
C GLU A 38 26.66 2.36 23.14
N GLY A 39 26.95 1.18 22.59
CA GLY A 39 25.96 0.13 22.38
C GLY A 39 25.35 -0.37 23.70
N GLY A 40 26.20 -0.56 24.72
CA GLY A 40 25.78 -0.93 26.06
C GLY A 40 24.85 0.09 26.72
N THR A 41 25.17 1.38 26.62
CA THR A 41 24.31 2.45 27.18
C THR A 41 22.96 2.52 26.47
N LYS A 42 22.93 2.41 25.13
CA LYS A 42 21.68 2.34 24.36
C LYS A 42 20.83 1.13 24.73
N LEU A 43 21.45 -0.03 24.95
CA LEU A 43 20.74 -1.23 25.38
C LEU A 43 20.08 -1.04 26.75
N THR A 44 20.81 -0.46 27.71
CA THR A 44 20.27 -0.14 29.05
C THR A 44 19.07 0.80 28.95
N SER A 45 19.19 1.91 28.21
CA SER A 45 18.06 2.84 28.01
C SER A 45 16.86 2.19 27.30
N GLY A 46 17.12 1.30 26.33
CA GLY A 46 16.07 0.52 25.69
C GLY A 46 15.34 -0.42 26.66
N LEU A 47 16.07 -1.02 27.61
CA LEU A 47 15.52 -1.90 28.63
C LEU A 47 14.67 -1.14 29.66
N GLU A 48 15.11 0.06 30.06
CA GLU A 48 14.32 0.99 30.90
C GLU A 48 13.02 1.43 30.22
N GLY A 49 13.09 1.73 28.92
CA GLY A 49 11.92 2.03 28.10
C GLY A 49 10.93 0.87 28.03
N LEU A 50 11.45 -0.36 27.84
CA LEU A 50 10.64 -1.58 27.84
C LEU A 50 9.95 -1.80 29.20
N GLN A 51 10.68 -1.63 30.31
CA GLN A 51 10.13 -1.74 31.65
C GLN A 51 8.98 -0.75 31.88
N THR A 52 9.15 0.49 31.43
CA THR A 52 8.13 1.54 31.52
C THR A 52 6.90 1.20 30.67
N GLY A 53 7.11 0.67 29.46
CA GLY A 53 6.04 0.20 28.59
C GLY A 53 5.24 -0.97 29.19
N LEU A 54 5.93 -1.93 29.81
CA LEU A 54 5.31 -3.05 30.53
C LEU A 54 4.47 -2.58 31.72
N ALA A 55 4.97 -1.61 32.50
CA ALA A 55 4.21 -1.01 33.60
C ALA A 55 2.94 -0.30 33.09
N SER A 56 3.04 0.44 31.99
CA SER A 56 1.90 1.13 31.36
C SER A 56 0.86 0.14 30.83
N LEU A 57 1.30 -0.96 30.19
CA LEU A 57 0.42 -2.03 29.74
C LEU A 57 -0.30 -2.71 30.90
N GLY A 58 0.42 -3.00 31.99
CA GLY A 58 -0.16 -3.56 33.21
C GLY A 58 -1.25 -2.65 33.81
N GLN A 59 -1.00 -1.34 33.84
CA GLN A 59 -1.99 -0.37 34.30
C GLN A 59 -3.21 -0.30 33.37
N GLY A 60 -3.00 -0.30 32.04
CA GLY A 60 -4.09 -0.34 31.06
C GLY A 60 -4.96 -1.58 31.19
N LEU A 61 -4.36 -2.75 31.43
CA LEU A 61 -5.08 -4.00 31.65
C LEU A 61 -5.86 -4.00 32.97
N GLY A 62 -5.31 -3.39 34.03
CA GLY A 62 -6.03 -3.15 35.28
C GLY A 62 -7.26 -2.28 35.09
N ASN A 63 -7.10 -1.14 34.42
CA ASN A 63 -8.21 -0.22 34.11
C ASN A 63 -9.29 -0.90 33.26
N ALA A 64 -8.90 -1.69 32.25
CA ALA A 64 -9.83 -2.44 31.42
C ALA A 64 -10.60 -3.50 32.22
N SER A 65 -9.93 -4.18 33.15
CA SER A 65 -10.55 -5.14 34.07
C SER A 65 -11.59 -4.48 34.98
N ASP A 66 -11.28 -3.30 35.52
CA ASP A 66 -12.21 -2.54 36.37
C ASP A 66 -13.40 -2.00 35.59
N GLN A 67 -13.20 -1.55 34.35
CA GLN A 67 -14.28 -1.19 33.44
C GLN A 67 -15.17 -2.38 33.09
N LEU A 68 -14.59 -3.57 32.85
CA LEU A 68 -15.35 -4.78 32.57
C LEU A 68 -16.18 -5.24 33.79
N LYS A 69 -15.65 -5.12 35.00
CA LYS A 69 -16.41 -5.36 36.25
C LYS A 69 -17.56 -4.36 36.40
N SER A 70 -17.32 -3.09 36.09
CA SER A 70 -18.36 -2.06 36.15
C SER A 70 -19.48 -2.33 35.12
N ALA A 71 -19.12 -2.68 33.88
CA ALA A 71 -20.05 -3.01 32.81
C ALA A 71 -20.84 -4.31 33.06
N SER A 72 -20.29 -5.26 33.83
CA SER A 72 -20.98 -6.49 34.23
C SER A 72 -21.88 -6.33 35.46
N THR A 73 -21.70 -5.26 36.25
CA THR A 73 -22.54 -4.95 37.43
C THR A 73 -23.76 -4.09 37.07
N GLU A 74 -23.81 -3.50 35.87
CA GLU A 74 -25.06 -2.92 35.36
C GLU A 74 -26.08 -4.03 35.04
N SER A 75 -27.08 -4.14 35.91
CA SER A 75 -28.28 -5.00 35.86
C SER A 75 -29.19 -4.80 34.63
N LYS A 76 -28.64 -4.35 33.48
CA LYS A 76 -29.37 -4.16 32.22
C LYS A 76 -29.01 -5.17 31.13
N ASN A 77 -27.97 -6.00 31.36
CA ASN A 77 -27.51 -7.02 30.40
C ASN A 77 -28.03 -8.45 30.69
N ALA A 78 -28.78 -8.66 31.78
CA ALA A 78 -29.39 -9.96 32.06
C ALA A 78 -30.43 -10.38 30.99
N GLU A 79 -31.01 -9.42 30.27
CA GLU A 79 -31.98 -9.66 29.19
C GLU A 79 -31.30 -10.08 27.87
N ILE A 80 -30.04 -9.69 27.63
CA ILE A 80 -29.26 -10.08 26.45
C ILE A 80 -28.77 -11.53 26.55
N LEU A 81 -28.64 -12.06 27.78
CA LEU A 81 -28.22 -13.45 28.04
C LEU A 81 -29.36 -14.47 27.88
N SER A 82 -30.63 -14.05 27.98
CA SER A 82 -31.79 -14.96 27.98
C SER A 82 -32.38 -15.29 26.59
N ASN A 83 -31.86 -14.69 25.52
CA ASN A 83 -32.28 -15.05 24.16
C ASN A 83 -31.10 -15.68 23.41
N PRO A 84 -30.95 -17.03 23.42
CA PRO A 84 -29.86 -17.68 22.72
C PRO A 84 -30.02 -17.40 21.23
N LEU A 85 -29.08 -16.62 20.69
CA LEU A 85 -28.83 -16.51 19.26
C LEU A 85 -28.70 -17.93 18.73
N ASN A 86 -29.59 -18.31 17.81
CA ASN A 86 -29.41 -19.48 16.95
C ASN A 86 -28.17 -19.22 16.07
N LEU A 87 -26.99 -19.46 16.65
CA LEU A 87 -25.71 -19.48 15.98
C LEU A 87 -25.67 -20.74 15.11
N SER A 88 -26.23 -20.62 13.91
CA SER A 88 -25.95 -21.53 12.82
C SER A 88 -24.48 -21.36 12.44
N LYS A 89 -23.60 -22.07 13.16
CA LYS A 89 -22.18 -22.23 12.83
C LYS A 89 -22.10 -23.05 11.55
N THR A 90 -21.97 -22.39 10.41
CA THR A 90 -21.26 -22.99 9.28
C THR A 90 -19.83 -22.52 9.37
N ASP A 91 -19.03 -23.39 9.96
CA ASP A 91 -17.58 -23.39 9.84
C ASP A 91 -17.24 -23.45 8.34
N ASN A 92 -16.65 -22.37 7.81
CA ASN A 92 -16.03 -22.37 6.50
C ASN A 92 -14.72 -21.58 6.57
N ASP A 93 -13.91 -21.88 7.60
CA ASP A 93 -12.50 -21.56 7.59
C ASP A 93 -11.77 -22.51 6.62
N GLN A 94 -11.76 -22.11 5.35
CA GLN A 94 -10.68 -22.44 4.42
C GLN A 94 -10.15 -21.15 3.81
N VAL A 95 -9.19 -20.54 4.48
CA VAL A 95 -8.30 -19.56 3.85
C VAL A 95 -7.35 -20.36 2.95
N PRO A 96 -7.34 -20.13 1.63
CA PRO A 96 -6.05 -19.84 1.02
C PRO A 96 -6.18 -18.94 -0.22
N VAL A 97 -6.00 -17.63 -0.06
CA VAL A 97 -5.24 -16.81 -1.02
C VAL A 97 -5.08 -15.40 -0.47
N ASN A 98 -3.82 -15.02 -0.23
CA ASN A 98 -3.40 -13.62 0.00
C ASN A 98 -3.89 -12.66 -1.12
N GLY A 99 -4.33 -13.22 -2.27
CA GLY A 99 -4.87 -12.49 -3.42
C GLY A 99 -6.24 -11.85 -3.20
N ILE A 100 -7.10 -12.34 -2.30
CA ILE A 100 -8.46 -11.77 -2.10
C ILE A 100 -8.36 -10.36 -1.50
N ALA A 101 -7.49 -10.17 -0.52
CA ALA A 101 -7.25 -8.86 0.10
C ALA A 101 -6.67 -7.84 -0.89
N MET A 102 -5.93 -8.33 -1.90
CA MET A 102 -5.30 -7.51 -2.94
C MET A 102 -6.18 -7.33 -4.19
N ALA A 103 -7.24 -8.12 -4.35
CA ALA A 103 -8.09 -8.10 -5.54
C ALA A 103 -8.72 -6.72 -5.82
N PRO A 104 -9.30 -5.98 -4.84
CA PRO A 104 -9.81 -4.63 -5.05
C PRO A 104 -8.78 -3.66 -5.64
N TYR A 105 -7.52 -3.80 -5.19
CA TYR A 105 -6.40 -3.02 -5.67
C TYR A 105 -6.05 -3.40 -7.11
N MET A 106 -5.82 -4.68 -7.39
CA MET A 106 -5.45 -5.18 -8.73
C MET A 106 -6.52 -4.85 -9.79
N ILE A 107 -7.80 -4.95 -9.44
CA ILE A 107 -8.92 -4.56 -10.32
C ILE A 107 -8.82 -3.08 -10.68
N SER A 108 -8.65 -2.22 -9.68
CA SER A 108 -8.57 -0.77 -9.90
C SER A 108 -7.35 -0.41 -10.77
N VAL A 109 -6.20 -1.05 -10.55
CA VAL A 109 -5.00 -0.86 -11.37
C VAL A 109 -5.23 -1.30 -12.81
N ALA A 110 -5.79 -2.49 -13.02
CA ALA A 110 -6.07 -3.03 -14.35
C ALA A 110 -6.96 -2.08 -15.17
N LEU A 111 -8.03 -1.54 -14.56
CA LEU A 111 -8.94 -0.58 -15.20
C LEU A 111 -8.23 0.73 -15.57
N PHE A 112 -7.37 1.27 -14.68
CA PHE A 112 -6.66 2.52 -14.95
C PHE A 112 -5.61 2.34 -16.06
N VAL A 113 -4.88 1.22 -16.05
CA VAL A 113 -3.92 0.88 -17.11
C VAL A 113 -4.64 0.69 -18.45
N ALA A 114 -5.81 0.05 -18.46
CA ALA A 114 -6.64 -0.05 -19.67
C ALA A 114 -7.04 1.33 -20.20
N ALA A 115 -7.37 2.28 -19.33
CA ALA A 115 -7.68 3.66 -19.71
C ALA A 115 -6.49 4.41 -20.32
N ILE A 116 -5.28 4.28 -19.75
CA ILE A 116 -4.05 4.85 -20.31
C ILE A 116 -3.76 4.23 -21.68
N SER A 117 -3.76 2.91 -21.75
CA SER A 117 -3.46 2.16 -22.97
C SER A 117 -4.42 2.53 -24.10
N THR A 118 -5.73 2.59 -23.81
CA THR A 118 -6.75 2.99 -24.77
C THR A 118 -6.52 4.41 -25.29
N ASN A 119 -6.25 5.36 -24.41
CA ASN A 119 -6.01 6.75 -24.83
C ASN A 119 -4.73 6.92 -25.66
N MET A 120 -3.74 6.05 -25.46
CA MET A 120 -2.50 6.05 -26.23
C MET A 120 -2.65 5.36 -27.60
N ILE A 121 -3.35 4.22 -27.66
CA ILE A 121 -3.61 3.46 -28.89
C ILE A 121 -4.57 4.23 -29.80
N PHE A 122 -5.67 4.76 -29.24
CA PHE A 122 -6.69 5.51 -29.97
C PHE A 122 -6.43 7.03 -29.93
N ALA A 123 -5.16 7.44 -29.87
CA ALA A 123 -4.77 8.85 -29.87
C ALA A 123 -5.20 9.60 -31.15
N LYS A 124 -5.41 8.88 -32.26
CA LYS A 124 -6.01 9.39 -33.50
C LYS A 124 -7.40 8.77 -33.68
N LEU A 125 -8.41 9.63 -33.88
CA LEU A 125 -9.77 9.18 -34.22
C LEU A 125 -9.72 8.33 -35.50
N PRO A 126 -10.36 7.14 -35.52
CA PRO A 126 -10.38 6.28 -36.70
C PRO A 126 -10.99 6.94 -37.93
N SER A 127 -11.86 7.94 -37.74
CA SER A 127 -12.72 8.46 -38.81
C SER A 127 -12.06 9.46 -39.77
N GLY A 128 -10.81 9.92 -39.53
CA GLY A 128 -10.15 10.90 -40.42
C GLY A 128 -10.88 12.25 -40.60
N ARG A 129 -12.04 12.44 -39.98
CA ARG A 129 -12.86 13.65 -40.06
C ARG A 129 -12.29 14.72 -39.14
N HIS A 130 -12.01 15.89 -39.72
CA HIS A 130 -11.76 17.09 -38.94
C HIS A 130 -13.07 17.51 -38.26
N PRO A 131 -13.13 17.49 -36.92
CA PRO A 131 -14.31 17.93 -36.19
C PRO A 131 -14.46 19.43 -36.32
N GLU A 132 -15.67 19.91 -36.58
CA GLU A 132 -15.95 21.33 -36.74
C GLU A 132 -15.81 22.15 -35.43
N SER A 133 -15.71 21.47 -34.27
CA SER A 133 -15.53 22.12 -32.97
C SER A 133 -14.84 21.21 -31.95
N ARG A 134 -14.07 21.81 -31.01
CA ARG A 134 -13.38 21.12 -29.91
C ARG A 134 -14.33 20.30 -29.03
N TRP A 135 -15.59 20.74 -28.89
CA TRP A 135 -16.63 20.02 -28.14
C TRP A 135 -17.18 18.81 -28.87
N ALA A 136 -17.36 18.90 -30.19
CA ALA A 136 -17.78 17.78 -31.03
C ALA A 136 -16.70 16.69 -31.08
N TRP A 137 -15.43 17.10 -31.13
CA TRP A 137 -14.28 16.21 -30.98
C TRP A 137 -14.25 15.50 -29.63
N LEU A 138 -14.43 16.26 -28.53
CA LEU A 138 -14.45 15.71 -27.17
C LEU A 138 -15.60 14.72 -26.98
N LYS A 139 -16.80 15.06 -27.46
CA LYS A 139 -17.99 14.21 -27.36
C LYS A 139 -17.80 12.90 -28.14
N SER A 140 -17.34 12.97 -29.38
CA SER A 140 -17.07 11.78 -30.20
C SER A 140 -16.00 10.88 -29.57
N ARG A 141 -14.98 11.47 -28.98
CA ARG A 141 -13.93 10.72 -28.28
C ARG A 141 -14.41 10.13 -26.96
N ALA A 142 -15.25 10.85 -26.21
CA ALA A 142 -15.87 10.35 -24.99
C ALA A 142 -16.84 9.19 -25.25
N GLU A 143 -17.56 9.20 -26.38
CA GLU A 143 -18.42 8.08 -26.79
C GLU A 143 -17.60 6.82 -27.10
N ILE A 144 -16.55 6.95 -27.92
CA ILE A 144 -15.67 5.82 -28.27
C ILE A 144 -14.96 5.28 -27.02
N ASN A 145 -14.35 6.17 -26.23
CA ASN A 145 -13.67 5.78 -25.00
C ASN A 145 -14.65 5.20 -23.96
N GLY A 146 -15.89 5.70 -23.91
CA GLY A 146 -16.93 5.19 -23.02
C GLY A 146 -17.31 3.74 -23.32
N ILE A 147 -17.49 3.39 -24.60
CA ILE A 147 -17.77 2.00 -25.01
C ILE A 147 -16.59 1.09 -24.64
N ILE A 148 -15.35 1.51 -24.91
CA ILE A 148 -14.15 0.74 -24.57
C ILE A 148 -14.02 0.57 -23.05
N ALA A 149 -14.36 1.59 -22.26
CA ALA A 149 -14.34 1.51 -20.80
C ALA A 149 -15.33 0.48 -20.25
N VAL A 150 -16.54 0.43 -20.81
CA VAL A 150 -17.55 -0.60 -20.45
C VAL A 150 -17.01 -1.99 -20.79
N LEU A 151 -16.47 -2.19 -22.00
CA LEU A 151 -15.88 -3.46 -22.41
C LEU A 151 -14.70 -3.87 -21.51
N ALA A 152 -13.82 -2.93 -21.16
CA ALA A 152 -12.72 -3.17 -20.24
C ALA A 152 -13.23 -3.59 -18.84
N GLY A 153 -14.30 -2.96 -18.35
CA GLY A 153 -14.92 -3.33 -17.08
C GLY A 153 -15.53 -4.74 -17.11
N ILE A 154 -16.21 -5.10 -18.20
CA ILE A 154 -16.74 -6.46 -18.41
C ILE A 154 -15.60 -7.49 -18.44
N LEU A 155 -14.53 -7.22 -19.20
CA LEU A 155 -13.37 -8.10 -19.29
C LEU A 155 -12.69 -8.31 -17.94
N VAL A 156 -12.50 -7.23 -17.16
CA VAL A 156 -11.91 -7.32 -15.82
C VAL A 156 -12.82 -8.10 -14.87
N TYR A 157 -14.13 -7.86 -14.90
CA TYR A 157 -15.08 -8.63 -14.09
C TYR A 157 -15.09 -10.12 -14.45
N GLY A 158 -15.06 -10.45 -15.75
CA GLY A 158 -14.93 -11.82 -16.22
C GLY A 158 -13.62 -12.47 -15.77
N GLY A 159 -12.50 -11.74 -15.83
CA GLY A 159 -11.20 -12.20 -15.31
C GLY A 159 -11.22 -12.47 -13.81
N VAL A 160 -11.91 -11.64 -13.03
CA VAL A 160 -12.09 -11.83 -11.58
C VAL A 160 -12.90 -13.11 -11.29
N GLN A 161 -13.96 -13.36 -12.04
CA GLN A 161 -14.75 -14.60 -11.91
C GLN A 161 -13.97 -15.85 -12.31
N LEU A 162 -13.13 -15.78 -13.36
CA LEU A 162 -12.26 -16.89 -13.77
C LEU A 162 -11.20 -17.26 -12.71
N ILE A 163 -10.77 -16.29 -11.90
CA ILE A 163 -9.83 -16.49 -10.79
C ILE A 163 -10.52 -17.11 -9.55
N GLY A 164 -11.85 -17.29 -9.59
CA GLY A 164 -12.60 -17.91 -8.50
C GLY A 164 -12.92 -16.96 -7.34
N LEU A 165 -12.86 -15.65 -7.58
CA LEU A 165 -13.24 -14.64 -6.58
C LEU A 165 -14.78 -14.51 -6.53
N THR A 166 -15.42 -15.25 -5.63
CA THR A 166 -16.87 -15.15 -5.40
C THR A 166 -17.20 -13.85 -4.67
N ALA A 167 -17.76 -12.87 -5.37
CA ALA A 167 -18.24 -11.65 -4.75
C ALA A 167 -19.57 -11.90 -4.02
N ASN A 168 -19.67 -11.50 -2.76
CA ASN A 168 -20.90 -11.67 -1.95
C ASN A 168 -22.10 -10.88 -2.52
N HIS A 169 -21.84 -9.79 -3.24
CA HIS A 169 -22.84 -9.03 -3.99
C HIS A 169 -22.38 -8.83 -5.45
N GLU A 170 -22.45 -9.88 -6.26
CA GLU A 170 -21.97 -9.90 -7.66
C GLU A 170 -22.43 -8.69 -8.49
N MET A 171 -23.70 -8.33 -8.40
CA MET A 171 -24.26 -7.19 -9.15
C MET A 171 -23.70 -5.84 -8.71
N ARG A 172 -23.45 -5.63 -7.42
CA ARG A 172 -22.89 -4.37 -6.91
C ARG A 172 -21.43 -4.23 -7.31
N THR A 173 -20.66 -5.32 -7.23
CA THR A 173 -19.27 -5.36 -7.69
C THR A 173 -19.19 -5.09 -9.19
N PHE A 174 -20.07 -5.70 -9.99
CA PHE A 174 -20.13 -5.46 -11.43
C PHE A 174 -20.41 -3.98 -11.77
N ILE A 175 -21.47 -3.40 -11.18
CA ILE A 175 -21.82 -1.99 -11.39
C ILE A 175 -20.67 -1.07 -10.97
N LEU A 176 -20.03 -1.36 -9.84
CA LEU A 176 -18.92 -0.54 -9.33
C LEU A 176 -17.68 -0.64 -10.22
N ILE A 177 -17.36 -1.82 -10.77
CA ILE A 177 -16.27 -1.98 -11.76
C ILE A 177 -16.54 -1.16 -13.02
N ILE A 178 -17.76 -1.19 -13.55
CA ILE A 178 -18.15 -0.43 -14.75
C ILE A 178 -18.07 1.07 -14.47
N LEU A 179 -18.62 1.52 -13.33
CA LEU A 179 -18.59 2.91 -12.91
C LEU A 179 -17.14 3.41 -12.74
N THR A 180 -16.31 2.66 -12.02
CA THR A 180 -14.88 2.96 -11.86
C THR A 180 -14.18 3.05 -13.21
N SER A 181 -14.44 2.10 -14.12
CA SER A 181 -13.84 2.09 -15.45
C SER A 181 -14.19 3.36 -16.25
N LEU A 182 -15.46 3.78 -16.21
CA LEU A 182 -15.93 5.00 -16.86
C LEU A 182 -15.27 6.25 -16.25
N VAL A 183 -15.16 6.33 -14.93
CA VAL A 183 -14.53 7.46 -14.23
C VAL A 183 -13.04 7.55 -14.58
N PHE A 184 -12.31 6.43 -14.51
CA PHE A 184 -10.88 6.40 -14.85
C PHE A 184 -10.66 6.73 -16.32
N MET A 185 -11.47 6.19 -17.22
CA MET A 185 -11.39 6.50 -18.65
C MET A 185 -11.66 7.97 -18.91
N SER A 186 -12.68 8.56 -18.30
CA SER A 186 -13.01 9.98 -18.43
C SER A 186 -11.87 10.86 -17.94
N MET A 187 -11.29 10.53 -16.78
CA MET A 187 -10.20 11.28 -16.18
C MET A 187 -8.93 11.24 -17.05
N VAL A 188 -8.52 10.06 -17.52
CA VAL A 188 -7.36 9.91 -18.41
C VAL A 188 -7.61 10.61 -19.75
N THR A 189 -8.83 10.54 -20.28
CA THR A 189 -9.22 11.26 -21.51
C THR A 189 -9.13 12.77 -21.31
N ALA A 190 -9.56 13.29 -20.16
CA ALA A 190 -9.45 14.71 -19.82
C ALA A 190 -7.98 15.17 -19.76
N LEU A 191 -7.10 14.39 -19.13
CA LEU A 191 -5.67 14.70 -19.06
C LEU A 191 -4.98 14.65 -20.43
N THR A 192 -5.32 13.67 -21.26
CA THR A 192 -4.73 13.49 -22.60
C THR A 192 -5.31 14.44 -23.65
N THR A 193 -6.43 15.12 -23.35
CA THR A 193 -7.07 16.08 -24.24
C THR A 193 -6.19 17.31 -24.50
N TRP A 194 -5.45 17.80 -23.50
CA TRP A 194 -4.56 18.95 -23.69
C TRP A 194 -3.36 18.57 -24.57
N ASN A 195 -2.69 17.47 -24.25
CA ASN A 195 -1.60 16.93 -25.04
C ASN A 195 -1.53 15.42 -24.84
N SER A 196 -1.65 14.66 -25.93
CA SER A 196 -1.72 13.20 -25.85
C SER A 196 -0.46 12.56 -25.25
N ARG A 197 0.73 13.12 -25.46
CA ARG A 197 1.99 12.55 -24.92
C ARG A 197 2.25 12.99 -23.48
N ILE A 198 2.13 14.29 -23.23
CA ILE A 198 2.36 14.88 -21.91
C ILE A 198 1.26 14.45 -20.92
N GLY A 199 0.00 14.40 -21.36
CA GLY A 199 -1.12 13.94 -20.57
C GLY A 199 -1.02 12.46 -20.19
N ALA A 200 -0.50 11.60 -21.10
CA ALA A 200 -0.23 10.20 -20.78
C ALA A 200 0.86 10.09 -19.69
N PHE A 201 1.93 10.87 -19.79
CA PHE A 201 2.98 10.93 -18.76
C PHE A 201 2.43 11.37 -17.39
N PHE A 202 1.61 12.42 -17.34
CA PHE A 202 0.96 12.84 -16.09
C PHE A 202 -0.03 11.80 -15.57
N SER A 203 -0.77 11.11 -16.44
CA SER A 203 -1.67 10.03 -16.02
C SER A 203 -0.91 8.85 -15.40
N LEU A 204 0.30 8.56 -15.87
CA LEU A 204 1.19 7.55 -15.28
C LEU A 204 1.69 8.00 -13.90
N ILE A 205 2.13 9.25 -13.75
CA ILE A 205 2.52 9.80 -12.45
C ILE A 205 1.33 9.74 -11.48
N PHE A 206 0.14 10.11 -11.95
CA PHE A 206 -1.08 10.06 -11.14
C PHE A 206 -1.45 8.63 -10.76
N LEU A 207 -1.26 7.65 -11.65
CA LEU A 207 -1.38 6.23 -11.30
C LEU A 207 -0.40 5.86 -10.18
N LEU A 208 0.89 6.16 -10.33
CA LEU A 208 1.91 5.83 -9.33
C LEU A 208 1.62 6.45 -7.96
N LEU A 209 1.14 7.69 -7.93
CA LEU A 209 0.72 8.38 -6.71
C LEU A 209 -0.47 7.65 -6.07
N GLN A 210 -1.44 7.23 -6.86
CA GLN A 210 -2.57 6.43 -6.39
C GLN A 210 -2.15 5.08 -5.81
N LEU A 211 -1.15 4.41 -6.39
CA LEU A 211 -0.61 3.16 -5.84
C LEU A 211 0.04 3.37 -4.47
N ALA A 212 0.79 4.46 -4.30
CA ALA A 212 1.45 4.79 -3.05
C ALA A 212 0.46 5.17 -1.93
N SER A 213 -0.66 5.82 -2.29
CA SER A 213 -1.68 6.27 -1.34
C SER A 213 -2.76 5.24 -1.06
N SER A 214 -3.10 4.35 -1.99
CA SER A 214 -4.25 3.45 -1.88
C SER A 214 -3.84 2.15 -1.20
N ALA A 215 -3.85 2.14 0.14
CA ALA A 215 -3.56 1.07 1.12
C ALA A 215 -3.82 -0.40 0.68
N GLY A 216 -3.09 -0.87 -0.33
CA GLY A 216 -3.15 -2.23 -0.86
C GLY A 216 -2.22 -3.14 -0.07
N THR A 217 -0.99 -2.70 0.17
CA THR A 217 0.06 -3.48 0.86
C THR A 217 0.50 -2.89 2.20
N TYR A 218 0.18 -1.63 2.51
CA TYR A 218 0.58 -0.96 3.75
C TYR A 218 -0.59 -0.22 4.44
N PRO A 219 -0.71 -0.28 5.78
CA PRO A 219 -1.71 0.47 6.53
C PRO A 219 -1.53 1.98 6.33
N LEU A 220 -2.64 2.67 6.02
CA LEU A 220 -2.65 4.12 5.79
C LEU A 220 -2.12 4.95 6.99
N ALA A 221 -2.03 4.34 8.17
CA ALA A 221 -1.51 4.93 9.40
C ALA A 221 0.03 4.98 9.49
N LEU A 222 0.75 4.20 8.69
CA LEU A 222 2.22 4.20 8.63
C LEU A 222 2.77 5.12 7.52
N THR A 223 1.87 5.76 6.79
CA THR A 223 2.15 6.56 5.61
C THR A 223 2.20 8.06 5.98
N ASN A 224 3.26 8.75 5.55
CA ASN A 224 3.54 10.17 5.84
C ASN A 224 2.32 11.09 5.56
N ASP A 225 2.16 12.19 6.31
CA ASP A 225 0.95 13.03 6.30
C ASP A 225 0.56 13.56 4.92
N PHE A 226 1.54 13.78 4.03
CA PHE A 226 1.34 14.15 2.63
C PHE A 226 0.42 13.17 1.89
N PHE A 227 0.64 11.87 2.05
CA PHE A 227 -0.12 10.83 1.36
C PHE A 227 -1.48 10.58 2.02
N ARG A 228 -1.61 10.82 3.34
CA ARG A 228 -2.90 10.82 4.05
C ARG A 228 -3.79 12.00 3.62
N ALA A 229 -3.20 13.17 3.35
CA ALA A 229 -3.93 14.35 2.89
C ALA A 229 -4.45 14.23 1.45
N ILE A 230 -3.71 13.55 0.57
CA ILE A 230 -4.08 13.38 -0.84
C ILE A 230 -5.03 12.19 -1.05
N ASN A 231 -4.95 11.15 -0.21
CA ASN A 231 -5.78 9.94 -0.33
C ASN A 231 -7.29 10.20 -0.56
N PRO A 232 -7.97 11.16 0.12
CA PRO A 232 -9.39 11.44 -0.08
C PRO A 232 -9.74 12.08 -1.42
N TRP A 233 -8.76 12.62 -2.15
CA TRP A 233 -8.96 13.21 -3.47
C TRP A 233 -8.71 12.23 -4.62
N LEU A 234 -8.22 11.02 -4.30
CA LEU A 234 -7.84 10.03 -5.31
C LEU A 234 -8.99 9.07 -5.62
N PRO A 235 -9.45 8.99 -6.88
CA PRO A 235 -10.59 8.16 -7.25
C PRO A 235 -10.30 6.66 -7.06
N MET A 236 -9.03 6.24 -7.17
CA MET A 236 -8.63 4.86 -6.87
C MET A 236 -8.84 4.47 -5.41
N SER A 237 -8.67 5.39 -4.44
CA SER A 237 -8.93 5.10 -3.03
C SER A 237 -10.39 4.70 -2.79
N TYR A 238 -11.33 5.39 -3.47
CA TYR A 238 -12.75 5.07 -3.40
C TYR A 238 -13.10 3.78 -4.11
N SER A 239 -12.52 3.53 -5.30
CA SER A 239 -12.70 2.25 -6.01
C SER A 239 -12.22 1.08 -5.16
N VAL A 240 -11.02 1.16 -4.61
CA VAL A 240 -10.43 0.10 -3.78
C VAL A 240 -11.24 -0.12 -2.51
N SER A 241 -11.69 0.94 -1.85
CA SER A 241 -12.52 0.83 -0.64
C SER A 241 -13.90 0.26 -0.94
N GLY A 242 -14.55 0.70 -2.01
CA GLY A 242 -15.85 0.20 -2.46
C GLY A 242 -15.80 -1.25 -2.90
N LEU A 243 -14.80 -1.63 -3.71
CA LEU A 243 -14.56 -3.02 -4.12
C LEU A 243 -14.22 -3.91 -2.92
N ARG A 244 -13.47 -3.39 -1.93
CA ARG A 244 -13.22 -4.13 -0.69
C ARG A 244 -14.53 -4.40 0.05
N GLN A 245 -15.43 -3.43 0.13
CA GLN A 245 -16.73 -3.62 0.75
C GLN A 245 -17.62 -4.61 -0.02
N THR A 246 -17.56 -4.68 -1.34
CA THR A 246 -18.41 -5.62 -2.10
C THR A 246 -17.80 -7.02 -2.26
N ILE A 247 -16.47 -7.14 -2.22
CA ILE A 247 -15.73 -8.41 -2.36
C ILE A 247 -15.46 -9.05 -1.00
N SER A 248 -15.10 -8.28 0.04
CA SER A 248 -14.65 -8.82 1.33
C SER A 248 -15.63 -8.66 2.50
N ILE A 249 -16.70 -7.85 2.41
CA ILE A 249 -17.66 -7.73 3.53
C ILE A 249 -18.76 -8.78 3.40
N ASN A 250 -18.61 -9.83 4.21
CA ASN A 250 -19.66 -10.78 4.53
C ASN A 250 -20.34 -10.37 5.85
N LYS A 251 -21.68 -10.28 5.83
CA LYS A 251 -22.60 -10.36 6.97
C LYS A 251 -22.20 -9.63 8.28
N SER A 252 -22.47 -8.34 8.33
CA SER A 252 -22.77 -7.56 9.55
C SER A 252 -23.51 -6.32 9.03
N PHE A 253 -24.81 -6.10 9.21
CA PHE A 253 -25.64 -6.20 10.40
C PHE A 253 -27.08 -6.53 9.97
N SER A 254 -27.65 -7.62 10.48
CA SER A 254 -29.02 -7.71 11.01
C SER A 254 -29.21 -9.06 11.69
#